data_AF-A0A937MIT7-F1
#
_entry.id   AF-A0A937MIT7-F1
#
_cell.length_a   1.000
_cell.length_b   1.000
_cell.length_c   1.000
_cell.angle_alpha   90.00
_cell.angle_beta   90.00
_cell.angle_gamma   90.00
#
_symmetry.space_group_name_H-M   'P 1'
#
loop_
_entity.id
_entity.type
_entity.pdbx_description
1 polymer ?
#
loop_
_entity_poly.entity_id
_entity_poly.type
_entity_poly.pdbx_seq_one_letter_code
_entity_poly.pdbx_strand_id
1 'polypeptide(L)'
;MTEDLIDEGIDNYKTSDKFTDAEKVALEYSDLMDTAPEKIDQAFYDRLKEHYSTEEIVELGSFIGFNIGYHTFFGTLGFYPMFSPDGRLVDQEESRRIYGDTPMSHLKGAMQRAQEGAGDSSEDAAE
;
A
#
# COMPACT_ATOMS: atom_id res chain seq x y z
N MET A 1 -14.00 6.28 -2.88
CA MET A 1 -13.56 5.06 -2.20
C MET A 1 -13.67 5.29 -0.70
N THR A 2 -14.25 4.35 0.04
CA THR A 2 -14.25 4.36 1.50
C THR A 2 -13.02 3.63 2.03
N GLU A 3 -12.62 3.91 3.27
CA GLU A 3 -11.49 3.24 3.92
C GLU A 3 -11.70 1.72 4.01
N ASP A 4 -12.93 1.29 4.31
CA ASP A 4 -13.33 -0.13 4.31
C ASP A 4 -13.10 -0.82 2.96
N LEU A 5 -13.26 -0.11 1.84
CA LEU A 5 -13.02 -0.68 0.50
C LEU A 5 -11.52 -0.87 0.25
N ILE A 6 -10.69 0.02 0.79
CA ILE A 6 -9.23 -0.04 0.66
C ILE A 6 -8.71 -1.24 1.45
N ASP A 7 -9.11 -1.36 2.72
CA ASP A 7 -8.71 -2.49 3.56
C ASP A 7 -9.15 -3.83 2.97
N GLU A 8 -10.37 -3.88 2.42
CA GLU A 8 -10.86 -5.11 1.79
C GLU A 8 -10.13 -5.45 0.49
N GLY A 9 -9.68 -4.44 -0.27
CA GLY A 9 -8.83 -4.60 -1.44
C GLY A 9 -7.41 -5.07 -1.11
N ILE A 10 -6.89 -4.70 0.05
CA ILE A 10 -5.56 -5.14 0.51
C ILE A 10 -5.61 -6.57 1.03
N ASP A 11 -6.55 -6.85 1.95
CA ASP A 11 -6.53 -8.10 2.72
C ASP A 11 -7.33 -9.24 2.07
N ASN A 12 -8.41 -8.92 1.33
CA ASN A 12 -9.45 -9.90 0.99
C ASN A 12 -9.96 -9.83 -0.46
N TYR A 13 -9.28 -9.13 -1.36
CA TYR A 13 -9.80 -8.90 -2.71
C TYR A 13 -10.16 -10.18 -3.48
N LYS A 14 -9.42 -11.28 -3.25
CA LYS A 14 -9.67 -12.58 -3.89
C LYS A 14 -11.06 -13.16 -3.57
N THR A 15 -11.55 -12.96 -2.35
CA THR A 15 -12.82 -13.52 -1.86
C THR A 15 -13.92 -12.48 -1.69
N SER A 16 -13.61 -11.20 -1.86
CA SER A 16 -14.58 -10.12 -1.70
C SER A 16 -15.55 -10.06 -2.88
N ASP A 17 -16.83 -9.86 -2.57
CA ASP A 17 -17.88 -9.63 -3.57
C ASP A 17 -17.94 -8.16 -4.03
N LYS A 18 -17.08 -7.30 -3.47
CA LYS A 18 -17.04 -5.86 -3.79
C LYS A 18 -16.21 -5.54 -5.05
N PHE A 19 -15.43 -6.50 -5.53
CA PHE A 19 -14.60 -6.35 -6.72
C PHE A 19 -15.11 -7.23 -7.86
N THR A 20 -15.10 -6.68 -9.06
CA THR A 20 -15.36 -7.41 -10.30
C THR A 20 -14.21 -8.37 -10.62
N ASP A 21 -14.46 -9.35 -11.49
CA ASP A 21 -13.42 -10.30 -11.91
C ASP A 21 -12.23 -9.59 -12.58
N ALA A 22 -12.49 -8.54 -13.36
CA ALA A 22 -11.45 -7.71 -13.96
C ALA A 22 -10.56 -7.04 -12.89
N GLU A 23 -11.17 -6.40 -11.90
CA GLU A 23 -10.45 -5.75 -10.79
C GLU A 23 -9.65 -6.77 -9.96
N LYS A 24 -10.20 -7.96 -9.72
CA LYS A 24 -9.49 -9.04 -9.00
C LYS A 24 -8.24 -9.48 -9.75
N VAL A 25 -8.33 -9.66 -11.07
CA VAL A 25 -7.18 -10.04 -11.89
C VAL A 25 -6.14 -8.91 -11.93
N ALA A 26 -6.56 -7.64 -11.99
CA ALA A 26 -5.64 -6.50 -11.92
C ALA A 26 -4.92 -6.39 -10.56
N LEU A 27 -5.64 -6.61 -9.45
CA LEU A 27 -5.06 -6.65 -8.10
C LEU A 27 -4.08 -7.82 -7.93
N GLU A 28 -4.42 -9.00 -8.47
CA GLU A 28 -3.50 -10.15 -8.51
C GLU A 28 -2.25 -9.88 -9.36
N TYR A 29 -2.40 -9.15 -10.47
CA TYR A 29 -1.24 -8.75 -11.27
C TYR A 29 -0.29 -7.83 -10.49
N SER A 30 -0.85 -6.90 -9.70
CA SER A 30 -0.07 -6.03 -8.83
C SER A 30 0.65 -6.80 -7.72
N ASP A 31 -0.03 -7.74 -7.06
CA ASP A 31 0.53 -8.58 -6.00
C ASP A 31 1.67 -9.47 -6.53
N LEU A 32 1.46 -10.10 -7.70
CA LEU A 32 2.48 -10.95 -8.32
C LEU A 32 3.68 -10.15 -8.84
N MET A 33 3.48 -8.94 -9.39
CA MET A 33 4.59 -8.10 -9.86
C MET A 33 5.57 -7.74 -8.74
N ASP A 34 5.08 -7.56 -7.51
CA ASP A 34 5.91 -7.25 -6.35
C ASP A 34 6.52 -8.50 -5.71
N THR A 35 5.72 -9.57 -5.54
CA THR A 35 6.11 -10.72 -4.69
C THR A 35 6.68 -11.92 -5.45
N ALA A 36 6.24 -12.16 -6.69
CA ALA A 36 6.55 -13.36 -7.45
C ALA A 36 6.40 -13.12 -8.97
N PRO A 37 7.18 -12.19 -9.56
CA PRO A 37 7.03 -11.79 -10.96
C PRO A 37 7.26 -12.96 -11.93
N GLU A 38 8.00 -13.98 -11.53
CA GLU A 38 8.22 -15.21 -12.29
C GLU A 38 6.96 -16.06 -12.51
N LYS A 39 5.90 -15.84 -11.72
CA LYS A 39 4.61 -16.53 -11.87
C LYS A 39 3.70 -15.89 -12.91
N ILE A 40 4.07 -14.74 -13.45
CA ILE A 40 3.31 -14.03 -14.48
C ILE A 40 3.69 -14.65 -15.84
N ASP A 41 3.05 -15.76 -16.14
CA ASP A 41 3.29 -16.54 -17.36
C ASP A 41 2.28 -16.21 -18.47
N GLN A 42 2.38 -16.93 -19.58
CA GLN A 42 1.48 -16.75 -20.72
C GLN A 42 0.00 -16.99 -20.33
N ALA A 43 -0.28 -17.97 -19.47
CA ALA A 43 -1.64 -18.27 -19.04
C ALA A 43 -2.22 -17.13 -18.19
N PHE A 44 -1.39 -16.47 -17.38
CA PHE A 44 -1.80 -15.27 -16.66
C PHE A 44 -2.11 -14.10 -17.61
N TYR A 45 -1.26 -13.88 -18.62
CA TYR A 45 -1.54 -12.85 -19.64
C TYR A 45 -2.79 -13.16 -20.47
N ASP A 46 -3.07 -14.43 -20.74
CA ASP A 46 -4.29 -14.83 -21.45
C ASP A 46 -5.54 -14.51 -20.61
N ARG A 47 -5.50 -14.75 -19.30
CA ARG A 47 -6.55 -14.30 -18.36
C ARG A 47 -6.72 -12.79 -18.34
N LEU A 48 -5.63 -12.02 -18.33
CA LEU A 48 -5.71 -10.55 -18.39
C LEU A 48 -6.42 -10.08 -19.66
N LYS A 49 -6.15 -10.74 -20.80
CA LYS A 49 -6.77 -10.42 -22.10
C LYS A 49 -8.25 -10.73 -22.19
N GLU A 50 -8.81 -11.51 -21.26
CA GLU A 50 -10.26 -11.71 -21.17
C GLU A 50 -10.99 -10.44 -20.71
N HIS A 51 -10.29 -9.54 -20.00
CA HIS A 51 -10.86 -8.33 -19.42
C HIS A 51 -10.26 -7.02 -19.97
N TYR A 52 -9.01 -7.05 -20.42
CA TYR A 52 -8.25 -5.88 -20.83
C TYR A 52 -7.66 -6.05 -22.23
N SER A 53 -7.61 -4.97 -23.00
CA SER A 53 -6.86 -4.90 -24.24
C SER A 53 -5.34 -5.02 -23.99
N THR A 54 -4.57 -5.27 -25.05
CA THR A 54 -3.11 -5.36 -24.91
C THR A 54 -2.52 -4.02 -24.47
N GLU A 55 -3.06 -2.93 -24.97
CA GLU A 55 -2.68 -1.56 -24.61
C GLU A 55 -2.95 -1.27 -23.14
N GLU A 56 -4.13 -1.65 -22.63
CA GLU A 56 -4.48 -1.50 -21.21
C GLU A 56 -3.59 -2.36 -20.31
N ILE A 57 -3.23 -3.57 -20.72
CA ILE A 57 -2.31 -4.43 -19.95
C ILE A 57 -0.92 -3.80 -19.84
N VAL A 58 -0.43 -3.19 -20.93
CA VAL A 58 0.87 -2.49 -20.94
C VAL A 58 0.82 -1.25 -20.05
N GLU A 59 -0.26 -0.47 -20.10
CA GLU A 59 -0.45 0.70 -19.24
C GLU A 59 -0.54 0.28 -17.77
N LEU A 60 -1.34 -0.73 -17.46
CA LEU A 60 -1.50 -1.29 -16.11
C LEU A 60 -0.15 -1.77 -15.56
N GLY A 61 0.59 -2.56 -16.34
CA GLY A 61 1.91 -3.04 -15.95
C GLY A 61 2.91 -1.91 -15.73
N SER A 62 2.90 -0.90 -16.59
CA SER A 62 3.76 0.28 -16.46
C SER A 62 3.43 1.06 -15.16
N PHE A 63 2.14 1.25 -14.87
CA PHE A 63 1.70 1.93 -13.65
C PHE A 63 2.10 1.16 -12.38
N ILE A 64 1.86 -0.14 -12.34
CA ILE A 64 2.22 -0.99 -11.20
C ILE A 64 3.74 -0.98 -10.99
N GLY A 65 4.51 -1.27 -12.04
CA GLY A 65 5.97 -1.38 -11.95
C GLY A 65 6.62 -0.06 -11.52
N PHE A 66 6.08 1.07 -11.97
CA PHE A 66 6.56 2.38 -11.56
C PHE A 66 6.28 2.66 -10.08
N ASN A 67 5.10 2.30 -9.57
CA ASN A 67 4.77 2.46 -8.15
C ASN A 67 5.65 1.57 -7.27
N ILE A 68 5.85 0.29 -7.63
CA ILE A 68 6.76 -0.61 -6.90
C ILE A 68 8.19 -0.03 -6.86
N GLY A 69 8.67 0.46 -8.02
CA GLY A 69 9.97 1.11 -8.13
C GLY A 69 10.10 2.33 -7.20
N TYR A 70 9.08 3.18 -7.15
CA TYR A 70 9.06 4.32 -6.23
C TYR A 70 9.02 3.91 -4.76
N HIS A 71 8.20 2.94 -4.38
CA HIS A 71 8.15 2.45 -3.00
C HIS A 71 9.51 1.90 -2.57
N THR A 72 10.16 1.12 -3.43
CA THR A 72 11.49 0.59 -3.18
C THR A 72 12.51 1.72 -3.06
N PHE A 73 12.49 2.68 -3.98
CA PHE A 73 13.42 3.82 -3.98
C PHE A 73 13.26 4.71 -2.74
N PHE A 74 12.04 5.13 -2.40
CA PHE A 74 11.77 5.93 -1.20
C PHE A 74 12.10 5.17 0.09
N GLY A 75 11.84 3.86 0.12
CA GLY A 75 12.27 3.00 1.22
C GLY A 75 13.79 3.01 1.40
N THR A 76 14.57 2.94 0.31
CA THR A 76 16.04 3.00 0.41
C THR A 76 16.58 4.34 0.90
N LEU A 77 15.86 5.44 0.65
CA LEU A 77 16.22 6.77 1.16
C LEU A 77 15.75 7.02 2.61
N GLY A 78 14.98 6.10 3.20
CA GLY A 78 14.36 6.31 4.52
C GLY A 78 13.38 7.48 4.53
N PHE A 79 12.67 7.69 3.42
CA PHE A 79 11.70 8.78 3.30
C PHE A 79 10.37 8.34 3.94
N TYR A 80 10.17 8.69 5.21
CA TYR A 80 8.92 8.43 5.92
C TYR A 80 7.93 9.61 5.77
N PRO A 81 6.61 9.36 5.92
CA PRO A 81 5.61 10.43 5.83
C PRO A 81 5.86 11.56 6.83
N MET A 82 5.75 12.81 6.39
CA MET A 82 5.95 13.99 7.26
C MET A 82 4.78 14.26 8.21
N PHE A 83 3.65 13.58 8.00
CA PHE A 83 2.46 13.68 8.84
C PHE A 83 2.16 12.33 9.43
N SER A 84 1.75 12.31 10.69
CA SER A 84 1.15 11.14 11.32
C SER A 84 -0.24 10.85 10.73
N PRO A 85 -0.81 9.65 10.94
CA PRO A 85 -2.13 9.29 10.43
C PRO A 85 -3.27 10.20 10.92
N ASP A 86 -3.11 10.83 12.09
CA ASP A 86 -4.02 11.82 12.67
C ASP A 86 -3.77 13.26 12.20
N GLY A 87 -2.78 13.48 11.32
CA GLY A 87 -2.56 14.76 10.63
C GLY A 87 -1.57 15.73 11.30
N ARG A 88 -0.85 15.30 12.34
CA ARG A 88 0.18 16.11 13.00
C ARG A 88 1.49 16.04 12.22
N LEU A 89 2.21 17.16 12.12
CA LEU A 89 3.56 17.18 11.58
C LEU A 89 4.52 16.44 12.53
N VAL A 90 5.28 15.49 12.01
CA VAL A 90 6.25 14.68 12.77
C VAL A 90 7.65 14.85 12.19
N ASP A 91 8.67 14.75 13.04
CA ASP A 91 10.04 14.63 12.57
C ASP A 91 10.31 13.22 12.02
N GLN A 92 11.51 13.01 11.49
CA GLN A 92 11.87 11.74 10.84
C GLN A 92 12.02 10.59 11.84
N GLU A 93 12.38 10.85 13.09
CA GLU A 93 12.53 9.80 14.11
C GLU A 93 11.15 9.30 14.54
N GLU A 94 10.24 10.21 14.86
CA GLU A 94 8.87 9.87 15.22
C GLU A 94 8.11 9.25 14.04
N SER A 95 8.31 9.77 12.83
CA SER A 95 7.73 9.19 11.62
C SER A 95 8.20 7.75 11.39
N ARG A 96 9.49 7.48 11.53
CA ARG A 96 10.03 6.12 11.43
C ARG A 96 9.43 5.19 12.49
N ARG A 97 9.21 5.67 13.72
CA ARG A 97 8.55 4.90 14.78
C ARG A 97 7.10 4.56 14.44
N ILE A 98 6.37 5.52 13.86
CA ILE A 98 4.95 5.37 13.51
C ILE A 98 4.77 4.45 12.31
N TYR A 99 5.55 4.62 11.25
CA TYR A 99 5.34 3.88 10.00
C TYR A 99 6.17 2.60 9.91
N GLY A 100 7.35 2.57 10.56
CA GLY A 100 8.24 1.42 10.53
C GLY A 100 8.80 1.12 9.14
N ASP A 101 9.57 0.05 9.04
CA ASP A 101 10.17 -0.40 7.77
C ASP A 101 9.23 -1.32 6.95
N THR A 102 8.04 -1.62 7.48
CA THR A 102 7.05 -2.50 6.84
C THR A 102 5.71 -1.77 6.70
N PRO A 103 5.17 -1.62 5.48
CA PRO A 103 3.85 -1.00 5.28
C PRO A 103 2.76 -1.76 6.05
N MET A 104 1.90 -1.05 6.78
CA MET A 104 0.75 -1.62 7.48
C MET A 104 -0.48 -0.70 7.33
N SER A 105 -1.68 -1.26 7.44
CA SER A 105 -2.93 -0.48 7.41
C SER A 105 -2.95 0.56 8.53
N HIS A 106 -3.51 1.74 8.23
CA HIS A 106 -3.61 2.84 9.18
C HIS A 106 -4.47 2.48 10.40
N LEU A 107 -5.51 1.67 10.21
CA LEU A 107 -6.36 1.15 11.29
C LEU A 107 -5.67 0.04 12.10
N LYS A 108 -4.70 -0.66 11.50
CA LYS A 108 -3.96 -1.77 12.11
C LYS A 108 -2.55 -1.35 12.55
N GLY A 109 -2.49 -0.35 13.42
CA GLY A 109 -1.32 -0.08 14.25
C GLY A 109 -0.63 1.26 14.03
N ALA A 110 -0.69 1.86 12.84
CA ALA A 110 -0.07 3.19 12.64
C ALA A 110 -0.80 4.29 13.43
N MET A 111 -2.15 4.28 13.44
CA MET A 111 -2.96 5.18 14.29
C MET A 111 -2.68 4.97 15.78
N GLN A 112 -2.55 3.71 16.22
CA GLN A 112 -2.25 3.39 17.61
C GLN A 112 -0.87 3.94 18.02
N ARG A 113 0.17 3.72 17.20
CA ARG A 113 1.53 4.22 17.47
C ARG A 113 1.63 5.74 17.47
N ALA A 114 0.81 6.40 16.68
CA ALA A 114 0.69 7.86 16.67
C ALA A 114 0.03 8.39 17.96
N GLN A 115 -1.04 7.75 18.42
CA GLN A 115 -1.71 8.09 19.68
C GLN A 115 -0.84 7.85 20.91
N GLU A 116 -0.04 6.77 20.93
CA GLU A 116 0.91 6.47 22.01
C GLU A 116 2.05 7.50 22.10
N GLY A 117 2.47 8.12 20.98
CA GLY A 117 3.50 9.18 20.97
C GLY A 117 2.99 10.57 21.36
N ALA A 118 1.72 10.85 21.10
CA ALA A 118 1.09 12.11 21.49
C ALA A 118 0.93 12.27 23.02
N GLY A 119 0.92 11.16 23.78
CA GLY A 119 0.86 11.20 25.24
C GLY A 119 2.16 11.71 25.88
N ASP A 120 3.30 11.26 25.37
CA ASP A 120 4.65 11.55 25.89
C ASP A 120 5.04 13.02 25.70
N SER A 121 4.60 13.63 24.59
CA SER A 121 4.84 15.05 24.27
C SER A 121 4.01 16.03 25.11
N SER A 122 3.01 15.54 25.86
CA SER A 122 2.20 16.37 26.77
C SER A 122 2.77 16.48 28.19
N GLU A 123 3.64 15.56 28.60
CA GLU A 123 4.33 15.62 29.90
C GLU A 123 5.55 16.55 29.87
N ASP A 124 6.28 16.64 28.76
CA ASP A 124 7.42 17.55 28.60
C ASP A 124 7.04 19.05 28.45
N ALA A 125 5.76 19.35 28.22
CA ALA A 125 5.28 20.74 28.14
C ALA A 125 4.84 21.32 29.51
N ALA A 126 4.95 20.53 30.59
CA ALA A 126 4.49 20.89 31.93
C ALA A 126 5.62 21.16 32.96
N GLU A 127 6.89 21.20 32.54
CA GLU A 127 8.04 21.55 33.41
C GLU A 127 8.66 22.92 33.09
#